data_AF-A0A1H4P1C7-F1
#
_entry.id   AF-A0A1H4P1C7-F1
#
_cell.length_a   1.000
_cell.length_b   1.000
_cell.length_c   1.000
_cell.angle_alpha   90.00
_cell.angle_beta   90.00
_cell.angle_gamma   90.00
#
_symmetry.space_group_name_H-M   'P 1'
#
loop_
_entity.id
_entity.type
_entity.pdbx_description
1 polymer ?
#
loop_
_entity_poly.entity_id
_entity_poly.type
_entity_poly.pdbx_seq_one_letter_code
_entity_poly.pdbx_strand_id
1 'polypeptide(L)'
;MLEYILNNYYICFYFIALVLSITKYRLYYDTILKYLPIILSYVLLSEILGAIVRDVDDIQLVYIPEYYNYNTIIFNIFDIVFYLYFFYIFYQLIENKRSRILIKYGGVLFLLTCIVNLFLQDFYTEPQNYAIIAGAIVLIFACLTYLYKIFTEEQKFIPRKNLLFWISLGLLMFYICYPISMYILSFDYQLYTTYNLSKYHYISIATMYLCFIIGFLSMRRLRLPMRQTN
;
A
#
# COMPACT_ATOMS: atom_id res chain seq x y z
N MET A 1 -23.33 13.21 10.24
CA MET A 1 -22.01 13.68 10.72
C MET A 1 -21.26 12.58 11.48
N LEU A 2 -21.70 12.17 12.67
CA LEU A 2 -20.98 11.13 13.45
C LEU A 2 -20.88 9.79 12.73
N GLU A 3 -21.97 9.32 12.12
CA GLU A 3 -22.02 8.07 11.35
C GLU A 3 -21.09 8.08 10.12
N TYR A 4 -21.01 9.22 9.41
CA TYR A 4 -20.08 9.39 8.29
C TYR A 4 -18.62 9.30 8.74
N ILE A 5 -18.29 9.89 9.89
CA ILE A 5 -16.95 9.79 10.50
C ILE A 5 -16.66 8.34 10.92
N LEU A 6 -17.64 7.65 11.53
CA LEU A 6 -17.50 6.26 11.94
C LEU A 6 -17.36 5.30 10.75
N ASN A 7 -17.94 5.63 9.60
CA ASN A 7 -17.83 4.81 8.39
C ASN A 7 -16.55 5.09 7.59
N ASN A 8 -15.90 6.24 7.81
CA ASN A 8 -14.69 6.67 7.08
C ASN A 8 -13.50 6.99 8.01
N TYR A 9 -13.46 6.39 9.20
CA TYR A 9 -12.44 6.66 10.23
C TYR A 9 -11.00 6.39 9.76
N TYR A 10 -10.81 5.48 8.80
CA TYR A 10 -9.51 5.14 8.23
C TYR A 10 -8.86 6.33 7.50
N ILE A 11 -9.64 7.29 6.99
CA ILE A 11 -9.14 8.52 6.37
C ILE A 11 -8.34 9.36 7.37
N CYS A 12 -8.74 9.39 8.64
CA CYS A 12 -7.98 10.07 9.68
C CYS A 12 -6.58 9.47 9.84
N PHE A 13 -6.42 8.15 9.70
CA PHE A 13 -5.12 7.49 9.77
C PHE A 13 -4.23 7.86 8.58
N TYR A 14 -4.78 7.94 7.37
CA TYR A 14 -4.07 8.46 6.20
C TYR A 14 -3.57 9.89 6.44
N PHE A 15 -4.45 10.77 6.92
CA PHE A 15 -4.12 12.16 7.18
C PHE A 15 -3.02 12.32 8.25
N ILE A 16 -3.15 11.62 9.38
CA ILE A 16 -2.14 11.66 10.45
C ILE A 16 -0.79 11.15 9.95
N ALA A 17 -0.77 10.02 9.22
CA ALA A 17 0.47 9.50 8.65
C ALA A 17 1.11 10.47 7.66
N LEU A 18 0.32 11.12 6.81
CA LEU A 18 0.81 12.14 5.88
C LEU A 18 1.43 13.33 6.64
N VAL A 19 0.72 13.90 7.61
CA VAL A 19 1.23 15.03 8.42
C VAL A 19 2.53 14.64 9.13
N LEU A 20 2.59 13.45 9.71
CA LEU A 20 3.82 12.95 10.35
C LEU A 20 4.95 12.75 9.33
N SER A 21 4.65 12.26 8.13
CA SER A 21 5.65 12.08 7.09
C SER A 21 6.28 13.42 6.68
N ILE A 22 5.49 14.48 6.55
CA ILE A 22 5.95 15.82 6.18
C ILE A 22 6.73 16.46 7.34
N THR A 23 6.17 16.45 8.55
CA THR A 23 6.81 17.08 9.73
C THR A 23 8.13 16.39 10.11
N LYS A 24 8.24 15.08 9.91
CA LYS A 24 9.47 14.31 10.14
C LYS A 24 10.36 14.19 8.91
N TYR A 25 10.01 14.83 7.79
CA TYR A 25 10.72 14.68 6.51
C TYR A 25 12.23 14.94 6.62
N ARG A 26 12.63 15.95 7.42
CA ARG A 26 14.03 16.27 7.72
C ARG A 26 14.87 15.11 8.27
N LEU A 27 14.24 14.03 8.75
CA LEU A 27 14.91 12.88 9.34
C LEU A 27 15.22 11.77 8.32
N TYR A 28 14.63 11.81 7.12
CA TYR A 28 14.77 10.74 6.13
C TYR A 28 14.78 11.21 4.66
N TYR A 29 14.80 12.52 4.39
CA TYR A 29 14.82 13.10 3.04
C TYR A 29 16.03 12.66 2.19
N ASP A 30 17.13 12.25 2.84
CA ASP A 30 18.36 11.74 2.25
C ASP A 30 18.35 10.22 2.04
N THR A 31 17.26 9.54 2.42
CA THR A 31 17.11 8.09 2.29
C THR A 31 16.28 7.72 1.05
N ILE A 32 16.18 6.42 0.77
CA ILE A 32 15.34 5.92 -0.32
C ILE A 32 13.84 6.25 -0.12
N LEU A 33 13.41 6.52 1.12
CA LEU A 33 12.04 6.88 1.46
C LEU A 33 11.70 8.35 1.21
N LYS A 34 12.57 9.13 0.56
CA LYS A 34 12.35 10.57 0.31
C LYS A 34 11.06 10.90 -0.46
N TYR A 35 10.48 9.95 -1.18
CA TYR A 35 9.20 10.12 -1.90
C TYR A 35 7.98 9.60 -1.12
N LEU A 36 8.17 9.10 0.10
CA LEU A 36 7.08 8.58 0.94
C LEU A 36 5.98 9.63 1.19
N PRO A 37 6.26 10.92 1.49
CA PRO A 37 5.20 11.92 1.61
C PRO A 37 4.34 12.04 0.35
N ILE A 38 4.95 11.97 -0.83
CA ILE A 38 4.24 12.06 -2.11
C ILE A 38 3.29 10.87 -2.26
N ILE A 39 3.77 9.66 -1.94
CA ILE A 39 2.93 8.45 -1.98
C ILE A 39 1.79 8.53 -0.97
N LEU A 40 2.05 9.02 0.25
CA LEU A 40 1.00 9.19 1.26
C LEU A 40 0.00 10.29 0.89
N SER A 41 0.44 11.36 0.23
CA SER A 41 -0.45 12.36 -0.36
C SER A 41 -1.31 11.74 -1.45
N TYR A 42 -0.71 10.94 -2.32
CA TYR A 42 -1.42 10.25 -3.39
C TYR A 42 -2.48 9.27 -2.84
N VAL A 43 -2.18 8.54 -1.76
CA VAL A 43 -3.18 7.71 -1.05
C VAL A 43 -4.35 8.57 -0.59
N LEU A 44 -4.08 9.62 0.20
CA LEU A 44 -5.14 10.46 0.76
C LEU A 44 -6.00 11.12 -0.33
N LEU A 45 -5.37 11.58 -1.41
CA LEU A 45 -6.06 12.19 -2.55
C LEU A 45 -6.91 11.17 -3.31
N SER A 46 -6.41 9.95 -3.51
CA SER A 46 -7.16 8.88 -4.19
C SER A 46 -8.40 8.48 -3.39
N GLU A 47 -8.29 8.46 -2.07
CA GLU A 47 -9.39 8.13 -1.15
C GLU A 47 -10.45 9.24 -1.10
N ILE A 48 -10.01 10.51 -1.02
CA ILE A 48 -10.92 11.66 -1.11
C ILE A 48 -11.62 11.68 -2.47
N LEU A 49 -10.88 11.48 -3.56
CA LEU A 49 -11.45 11.45 -4.90
C LEU A 49 -12.43 10.29 -5.07
N GLY A 50 -12.09 9.10 -4.55
CA GLY A 50 -12.97 7.94 -4.55
C GLY A 50 -14.26 8.18 -3.78
N ALA A 51 -14.18 8.84 -2.62
CA ALA A 51 -15.37 9.23 -1.84
C ALA A 51 -16.22 10.27 -2.60
N ILE A 52 -15.59 11.27 -3.24
CA ILE A 52 -16.31 12.26 -4.05
C ILE A 52 -17.06 11.60 -5.21
N VAL A 53 -16.42 10.73 -5.98
CA VAL A 53 -17.05 10.02 -7.11
C VAL A 53 -18.19 9.11 -6.65
N ARG A 54 -18.07 8.50 -5.47
CA ARG A 54 -19.10 7.61 -4.92
C ARG A 54 -20.32 8.38 -4.39
N ASP A 55 -20.09 9.52 -3.73
CA ASP A 55 -21.09 10.21 -2.93
C ASP A 55 -21.69 11.45 -3.65
N VAL A 56 -21.12 11.89 -4.78
CA VAL A 56 -21.58 13.06 -5.57
C VAL A 56 -22.02 12.64 -6.97
N ASP A 57 -23.34 12.61 -7.18
CA ASP A 57 -23.96 12.09 -8.42
C ASP A 57 -23.51 12.79 -9.72
N ASP A 58 -23.12 14.07 -9.63
CA ASP A 58 -22.67 14.88 -10.76
C ASP A 58 -21.26 14.53 -11.26
N ILE A 59 -20.48 13.75 -10.48
CA ILE A 59 -19.09 13.42 -10.80
C ILE A 59 -19.00 11.92 -11.10
N GLN A 60 -18.81 11.61 -12.38
CA GLN A 60 -18.80 10.22 -12.88
C GLN A 60 -17.50 9.93 -13.61
N LEU A 61 -16.92 8.75 -13.36
CA LEU A 61 -15.76 8.23 -14.09
C LEU A 61 -16.14 7.13 -15.08
N VAL A 62 -17.29 6.50 -14.86
CA VAL A 62 -17.84 5.44 -15.73
C VAL A 62 -19.16 5.94 -16.30
N TYR A 63 -19.22 6.11 -17.61
CA TYR A 63 -20.41 6.61 -18.31
C TYR A 63 -21.42 5.51 -18.64
N ILE A 64 -21.61 4.59 -17.70
CA ILE A 64 -22.58 3.48 -17.77
C ILE A 64 -23.56 3.68 -16.60
N PRO A 65 -24.87 3.81 -16.86
CA PRO A 65 -25.86 4.17 -15.83
C PRO A 65 -25.83 3.28 -14.60
N GLU A 66 -25.52 2.00 -14.75
CA GLU A 66 -25.47 1.01 -13.66
C GLU A 66 -24.25 1.19 -12.75
N TYR A 67 -23.20 1.86 -13.22
CA TYR A 67 -21.89 1.97 -12.58
C TYR A 67 -21.44 3.42 -12.37
N TYR A 68 -22.34 4.39 -12.47
CA TYR A 68 -21.99 5.82 -12.47
C TYR A 68 -21.19 6.28 -11.24
N ASN A 69 -21.42 5.64 -10.09
CA ASN A 69 -20.77 5.92 -8.81
C ASN A 69 -19.55 5.03 -8.53
N TYR A 70 -19.10 4.23 -9.51
CA TYR A 70 -17.95 3.37 -9.34
C TYR A 70 -16.66 4.18 -9.43
N ASN A 71 -15.80 3.94 -8.45
CA ASN A 71 -14.49 4.57 -8.32
C ASN A 71 -13.34 3.57 -8.51
N THR A 72 -13.64 2.36 -9.00
CA THR A 72 -12.70 1.24 -9.12
C THR A 72 -11.48 1.59 -9.97
N ILE A 73 -11.65 2.40 -11.02
CA ILE A 73 -10.52 2.90 -11.84
C ILE A 73 -9.48 3.65 -11.01
N ILE A 74 -9.89 4.45 -10.02
CA ILE A 74 -8.97 5.19 -9.14
C ILE A 74 -8.12 4.19 -8.37
N PHE A 75 -8.77 3.17 -7.81
CA PHE A 75 -8.11 2.17 -6.96
C PHE A 75 -7.23 1.19 -7.75
N ASN A 76 -7.64 0.83 -8.97
CA ASN A 76 -6.81 0.02 -9.87
C ASN A 76 -5.51 0.73 -10.26
N ILE A 77 -5.57 2.02 -10.59
CA ILE A 77 -4.37 2.83 -10.88
C ILE A 77 -3.54 3.01 -9.60
N PHE A 78 -4.21 3.29 -8.48
CA PHE A 78 -3.58 3.44 -7.17
C PHE A 78 -2.74 2.22 -6.80
N ASP A 79 -3.29 1.01 -6.93
CA ASP A 79 -2.59 -0.23 -6.59
C ASP A 79 -1.31 -0.39 -7.42
N ILE A 80 -1.38 -0.13 -8.72
CA ILE A 80 -0.21 -0.22 -9.61
C ILE A 80 0.91 0.71 -9.12
N VAL A 81 0.59 1.98 -8.88
CA VAL A 81 1.57 2.97 -8.42
C VAL A 81 2.13 2.56 -7.05
N PHE A 82 1.27 2.12 -6.14
CA PHE A 82 1.65 1.77 -4.77
C PHE A 82 2.57 0.53 -4.74
N TYR A 83 2.22 -0.54 -5.46
CA TYR A 83 3.08 -1.73 -5.58
C TYR A 83 4.43 -1.40 -6.20
N LEU A 84 4.45 -0.68 -7.33
CA LEU A 84 5.70 -0.32 -8.00
C LEU A 84 6.63 0.52 -7.12
N TYR A 85 6.06 1.46 -6.36
CA TYR A 85 6.82 2.25 -5.39
C TYR A 85 7.52 1.34 -4.37
N PHE A 86 6.78 0.43 -3.72
CA PHE A 86 7.39 -0.43 -2.71
C PHE A 86 8.34 -1.48 -3.29
N PHE A 87 8.08 -2.02 -4.48
CA PHE A 87 9.03 -2.87 -5.19
C PHE A 87 10.36 -2.14 -5.42
N TYR A 88 10.29 -0.88 -5.84
CA TYR A 88 11.49 -0.05 -6.00
C TYR A 88 12.24 0.14 -4.68
N ILE A 89 11.54 0.48 -3.58
CA ILE A 89 12.17 0.63 -2.26
C ILE A 89 12.90 -0.65 -1.85
N PHE A 90 12.23 -1.80 -1.90
CA PHE A 90 12.83 -3.06 -1.46
C PHE A 90 13.93 -3.56 -2.39
N TYR A 91 13.80 -3.35 -3.70
CA TYR A 91 14.85 -3.66 -4.67
C TYR A 91 16.17 -2.92 -4.37
N GLN A 92 16.08 -1.64 -3.96
CA GLN A 92 17.26 -0.83 -3.66
C GLN A 92 17.95 -1.26 -2.35
N LEU A 93 17.18 -1.74 -1.37
CA LEU A 93 17.67 -2.03 -0.02
C LEU A 93 18.14 -3.47 0.19
N ILE A 94 17.54 -4.43 -0.52
CA ILE A 94 17.93 -5.83 -0.39
C ILE A 94 19.26 -6.06 -1.09
N GLU A 95 20.29 -6.42 -0.34
CA GLU A 95 21.65 -6.64 -0.86
C GLU A 95 21.84 -8.03 -1.46
N ASN A 96 21.09 -9.02 -0.97
CA ASN A 96 21.12 -10.37 -1.49
C ASN A 96 20.74 -10.38 -2.99
N LYS A 97 21.69 -10.77 -3.84
CA LYS A 97 21.52 -10.77 -5.30
C LYS A 97 20.30 -11.59 -5.75
N ARG A 98 20.06 -12.75 -5.14
CA ARG A 98 18.93 -13.63 -5.50
C ARG A 98 17.60 -12.97 -5.17
N SER A 99 17.41 -12.52 -3.93
CA SER A 99 16.16 -11.86 -3.53
C SER A 99 15.90 -10.56 -4.28
N ARG A 100 16.95 -9.78 -4.57
CA ARG A 100 16.85 -8.57 -5.40
C ARG A 100 16.37 -8.89 -6.82
N ILE A 101 16.91 -9.95 -7.43
CA ILE A 101 16.49 -10.41 -8.76
C ILE A 101 15.03 -10.88 -8.74
N LEU A 102 14.61 -11.61 -7.70
CA LEU A 102 13.23 -12.05 -7.53
C LEU A 102 12.26 -10.88 -7.44
N ILE A 103 12.59 -9.81 -6.71
CA ILE A 103 11.74 -8.61 -6.63
C ILE A 103 11.68 -7.88 -7.98
N LYS A 104 12.81 -7.77 -8.68
CA LYS A 104 12.85 -7.14 -10.01
C LYS A 104 11.96 -7.89 -11.00
N TYR A 105 12.13 -9.20 -11.13
CA TYR A 105 11.32 -10.00 -12.05
C TYR A 105 9.89 -10.18 -11.55
N GLY A 106 9.66 -10.19 -10.24
CA GLY A 106 8.33 -10.13 -9.63
C GLY A 106 7.58 -8.85 -10.01
N GLY A 107 8.26 -7.70 -10.02
CA GLY A 107 7.69 -6.44 -10.51
C GLY A 107 7.36 -6.47 -12.01
N VAL A 108 8.20 -7.10 -12.83
CA VAL A 108 7.91 -7.31 -14.26
C VAL A 108 6.70 -8.23 -14.43
N LEU A 109 6.65 -9.34 -13.69
CA LEU A 109 5.52 -10.26 -13.69
C LEU A 109 4.22 -9.55 -13.27
N PHE A 110 4.26 -8.72 -12.23
CA PHE A 110 3.14 -7.90 -11.79
C PHE A 110 2.63 -6.97 -12.90
N LEU A 111 3.52 -6.29 -13.62
CA LEU A 111 3.10 -5.45 -14.75
C LEU A 111 2.47 -6.27 -15.89
N LEU A 112 3.02 -7.46 -16.17
CA LEU A 112 2.42 -8.37 -17.13
C LEU A 112 1.03 -8.84 -16.67
N THR A 113 0.84 -9.13 -15.38
CA THR A 113 -0.49 -9.50 -14.87
C THR A 113 -1.47 -8.32 -14.90
N CYS A 114 -1.04 -7.08 -14.68
CA CYS A 114 -1.89 -5.90 -14.91
C CYS A 114 -2.39 -5.84 -16.35
N ILE A 115 -1.52 -6.07 -17.34
CA ILE A 115 -1.88 -6.06 -18.76
C ILE A 115 -2.81 -7.22 -19.11
N VAL A 116 -2.47 -8.44 -18.67
CA VAL A 116 -3.29 -9.64 -18.92
C VAL A 116 -4.67 -9.49 -18.28
N ASN A 117 -4.76 -8.88 -17.11
CA ASN A 117 -6.04 -8.72 -16.42
C ASN A 117 -7.01 -7.81 -17.18
N LEU A 118 -6.52 -6.86 -18.01
CA LEU A 118 -7.38 -6.04 -18.88
C LEU A 118 -8.21 -6.87 -19.88
N PHE A 119 -7.80 -8.12 -20.15
CA PHE A 119 -8.53 -9.04 -21.03
C PHE A 119 -9.47 -9.99 -20.26
N LEU A 120 -9.40 -10.01 -18.93
CA LEU A 120 -10.15 -10.93 -18.07
C LEU A 120 -11.23 -10.20 -17.25
N GLN A 121 -10.93 -8.99 -16.78
CA GLN A 121 -11.80 -8.17 -15.94
C GLN A 121 -11.87 -6.74 -16.49
N ASP A 122 -13.04 -6.11 -16.37
CA ASP A 122 -13.21 -4.72 -16.78
C ASP A 122 -12.48 -3.78 -15.80
N PHE A 123 -11.56 -2.98 -16.34
CA PHE A 123 -10.69 -2.09 -15.55
C PHE A 123 -11.45 -0.96 -14.83
N TYR A 124 -12.63 -0.58 -15.34
CA TYR A 124 -13.43 0.52 -14.82
C TYR A 124 -14.38 0.06 -13.72
N THR A 125 -14.88 -1.17 -13.79
CA THR A 125 -15.91 -1.66 -12.88
C THR A 125 -15.38 -2.67 -11.85
N GLU A 126 -14.34 -3.42 -12.17
CA GLU A 126 -13.84 -4.51 -11.32
C GLU A 126 -12.42 -4.28 -10.79
N PRO A 127 -12.13 -4.71 -9.54
CA PRO A 127 -10.76 -4.75 -9.03
C PRO A 127 -9.89 -5.66 -9.90
N GLN A 128 -8.65 -5.27 -10.15
CA GLN A 128 -7.68 -6.10 -10.87
C GLN A 128 -7.17 -7.27 -9.99
N ASN A 129 -8.01 -8.26 -9.67
CA ASN A 129 -7.70 -9.32 -8.70
C ASN A 129 -6.41 -10.09 -8.99
N TYR A 130 -6.17 -10.48 -10.25
CA TYR A 130 -4.95 -11.22 -10.62
C TYR A 130 -3.69 -10.37 -10.42
N ALA A 131 -3.76 -9.06 -10.71
CA ALA A 131 -2.68 -8.14 -10.47
C ALA A 131 -2.47 -7.91 -8.98
N ILE A 132 -3.56 -7.71 -8.22
CA ILE A 132 -3.54 -7.56 -6.76
C ILE A 132 -2.88 -8.77 -6.09
N ILE A 133 -3.25 -10.00 -6.48
CA ILE A 133 -2.68 -11.23 -5.92
C ILE A 133 -1.18 -11.32 -6.25
N ALA A 134 -0.80 -11.13 -7.52
CA ALA A 134 0.60 -11.18 -7.93
C ALA A 134 1.44 -10.11 -7.21
N GLY A 135 0.91 -8.88 -7.11
CA GLY A 135 1.53 -7.76 -6.44
C GLY A 135 1.74 -8.04 -4.96
N ALA A 136 0.70 -8.52 -4.27
CA ALA A 136 0.74 -8.86 -2.85
C ALA A 136 1.78 -9.96 -2.56
N ILE A 137 1.86 -11.02 -3.38
CA ILE A 137 2.84 -12.10 -3.20
C ILE A 137 4.27 -11.54 -3.26
N VAL A 138 4.58 -10.72 -4.27
CA VAL A 138 5.91 -10.13 -4.43
C VAL A 138 6.21 -9.17 -3.27
N LEU A 139 5.22 -8.38 -2.84
CA LEU A 139 5.39 -7.41 -1.77
C LEU A 139 5.59 -8.10 -0.41
N ILE A 140 4.80 -9.12 -0.10
CA ILE A 140 4.96 -9.94 1.11
C ILE A 140 6.35 -10.57 1.13
N PHE A 141 6.79 -11.16 0.02
CA PHE A 141 8.14 -11.73 -0.10
C PHE A 141 9.22 -10.67 0.17
N ALA A 142 9.07 -9.47 -0.39
CA ALA A 142 10.00 -8.37 -0.19
C ALA A 142 10.05 -7.91 1.28
N CYS A 143 8.88 -7.72 1.91
CA CYS A 143 8.75 -7.37 3.33
C CYS A 143 9.39 -8.44 4.23
N LEU A 144 9.08 -9.73 4.00
CA LEU A 144 9.65 -10.84 4.78
C LEU A 144 11.17 -10.90 4.65
N THR A 145 11.70 -10.76 3.42
CA THR A 145 13.14 -10.75 3.18
C THR A 145 13.82 -9.60 3.93
N TYR A 146 13.23 -8.41 3.88
CA TYR A 146 13.76 -7.23 4.56
C TYR A 146 13.71 -7.38 6.09
N LEU A 147 12.59 -7.86 6.65
CA LEU A 147 12.45 -8.08 8.07
C LEU A 147 13.42 -9.16 8.57
N TYR A 148 13.56 -10.27 7.83
CA TYR A 148 14.53 -11.32 8.14
C TYR A 148 15.96 -10.76 8.23
N LYS A 149 16.36 -9.93 7.26
CA LYS A 149 17.67 -9.26 7.27
C LYS A 149 17.89 -8.45 8.55
N ILE A 150 16.91 -7.62 8.93
CA ILE A 150 16.99 -6.81 10.16
C ILE A 150 17.19 -7.70 11.39
N PHE A 151 16.47 -8.81 11.49
CA PHE A 151 16.55 -9.69 12.66
C PHE A 151 17.82 -10.53 12.71
N THR A 152 18.43 -10.88 11.58
CA THR A 152 19.59 -11.77 11.52
C THR A 152 20.92 -11.03 11.46
N GLU A 153 21.02 -9.93 10.71
CA GLU A 153 22.30 -9.30 10.38
C GLU A 153 22.60 -8.04 11.20
N GLU A 154 21.57 -7.33 11.70
CA GLU A 154 21.75 -6.03 12.33
C GLU A 154 21.81 -6.06 13.87
N GLN A 155 22.73 -6.85 14.45
CA GLN A 155 22.87 -7.02 15.91
C GLN A 155 23.10 -5.71 16.72
N LYS A 156 23.45 -4.60 16.06
CA LYS A 156 23.65 -3.28 16.70
C LYS A 156 22.53 -2.28 16.42
N PHE A 157 21.58 -2.62 15.54
CA PHE A 157 20.49 -1.73 15.15
C PHE A 157 19.27 -1.99 16.06
N ILE A 158 18.56 -0.94 16.46
CA ILE A 158 17.30 -1.07 17.21
C ILE A 158 16.16 -1.07 16.18
N PRO A 159 15.55 -2.22 15.82
CA PRO A 159 14.60 -2.31 14.71
C PRO A 159 13.44 -1.31 14.83
N ARG A 160 12.96 -1.11 16.06
CA ARG A 160 11.87 -0.18 16.39
C ARG A 160 12.17 1.29 16.07
N LYS A 161 13.43 1.67 15.84
CA LYS A 161 13.82 3.03 15.42
C LYS A 161 13.93 3.18 13.90
N ASN A 162 13.87 2.08 13.13
CA ASN A 162 13.85 2.13 11.68
C ASN A 162 12.42 2.40 11.20
N LEU A 163 12.21 3.48 10.44
CA LEU A 163 10.91 3.76 9.84
C LEU A 163 10.44 2.63 8.93
N LEU A 164 11.36 2.08 8.12
CA LEU A 164 11.01 1.04 7.15
C LEU A 164 10.69 -0.31 7.81
N PHE A 165 11.19 -0.58 9.02
CA PHE A 165 10.77 -1.76 9.79
C PHE A 165 9.25 -1.72 10.04
N TRP A 166 8.76 -0.59 10.56
CA TRP A 166 7.34 -0.40 10.82
C TRP A 166 6.50 -0.36 9.55
N ILE A 167 7.00 0.26 8.48
CA ILE A 167 6.34 0.22 7.18
C ILE A 167 6.21 -1.21 6.66
N SER A 168 7.29 -1.99 6.70
CA SER A 168 7.26 -3.39 6.24
C SER A 168 6.30 -4.26 7.06
N LEU A 169 6.23 -4.03 8.37
CA LEU A 169 5.29 -4.72 9.25
C LEU A 169 3.83 -4.37 8.90
N GLY A 170 3.53 -3.08 8.71
CA GLY A 170 2.19 -2.63 8.33
C GLY A 170 1.75 -3.16 6.97
N LEU A 171 2.64 -3.09 5.97
CA LEU A 171 2.39 -3.66 4.63
C LEU A 171 2.10 -5.16 4.72
N LEU A 172 2.90 -5.90 5.49
CA LEU A 172 2.70 -7.34 5.65
C LEU A 172 1.32 -7.66 6.26
N MET A 173 0.90 -6.94 7.30
CA MET A 173 -0.41 -7.13 7.92
C MET A 173 -1.57 -6.85 6.94
N PHE A 174 -1.48 -5.81 6.13
CA PHE A 174 -2.52 -5.48 5.16
C PHE A 174 -2.55 -6.45 3.98
N TYR A 175 -1.40 -6.71 3.34
CA TYR A 175 -1.33 -7.47 2.09
C TYR A 175 -1.54 -8.97 2.24
N ILE A 176 -1.54 -9.51 3.47
CA ILE A 176 -2.03 -10.88 3.73
C ILE A 176 -3.56 -10.96 3.54
N CYS A 177 -4.28 -9.92 3.97
CA CYS A 177 -5.75 -9.92 3.97
C CYS A 177 -6.34 -9.30 2.70
N TYR A 178 -5.69 -8.26 2.17
CA TYR A 178 -6.16 -7.49 1.04
C TYR A 178 -6.52 -8.31 -0.23
N PRO A 179 -5.62 -9.16 -0.78
CA PRO A 179 -5.94 -9.93 -1.98
C PRO A 179 -7.11 -10.90 -1.77
N ILE A 180 -7.24 -11.47 -0.56
CA ILE A 180 -8.35 -12.35 -0.21
C ILE A 180 -9.67 -11.55 -0.19
N SER A 181 -9.67 -10.36 0.42
CA SER A 181 -10.86 -9.50 0.49
C SER A 181 -11.34 -9.04 -0.88
N MET A 182 -10.43 -8.69 -1.79
CA MET A 182 -10.76 -8.23 -3.15
C MET A 182 -11.21 -9.39 -4.05
N TYR A 183 -10.60 -10.55 -3.90
CA TYR A 183 -11.05 -11.76 -4.58
C TYR A 183 -12.49 -12.12 -4.20
N ILE A 184 -12.80 -12.16 -2.90
CA ILE A 184 -14.17 -12.43 -2.43
C ILE A 184 -15.14 -11.35 -2.91
N LEU A 185 -14.76 -10.07 -2.86
CA LEU A 185 -15.59 -8.97 -3.38
C LEU A 185 -16.04 -9.21 -4.83
N SER A 186 -15.13 -9.73 -5.66
CA SER A 186 -15.36 -9.86 -7.10
C SER A 186 -16.04 -11.17 -7.50
N PHE A 187 -15.74 -12.27 -6.79
CA PHE A 187 -16.22 -13.60 -7.18
C PHE A 187 -17.29 -14.19 -6.25
N ASP A 188 -17.49 -13.62 -5.05
CA ASP A 188 -18.52 -14.03 -4.10
C ASP A 188 -19.02 -12.83 -3.27
N TYR A 189 -19.73 -11.93 -3.96
CA TYR A 189 -20.28 -10.71 -3.37
C TYR A 189 -21.27 -11.00 -2.22
N GLN A 190 -21.99 -12.12 -2.28
CA GLN A 190 -22.91 -12.52 -1.21
C GLN A 190 -22.14 -12.83 0.07
N LEU A 191 -21.02 -13.56 -0.01
CA LEU A 191 -20.15 -13.79 1.15
C LEU A 191 -19.54 -12.48 1.65
N TYR A 192 -19.07 -11.61 0.74
CA TYR A 192 -18.49 -10.31 1.09
C TYR A 192 -19.44 -9.46 1.95
N THR A 193 -20.70 -9.39 1.55
CA THR A 193 -21.74 -8.63 2.24
C THR A 193 -22.22 -9.32 3.52
N THR A 194 -22.45 -10.64 3.50
CA THR A 194 -22.92 -11.42 4.66
C THR A 194 -21.97 -11.31 5.85
N TYR A 195 -20.66 -11.39 5.61
CA TYR A 195 -19.64 -11.28 6.65
C TYR A 195 -19.12 -9.85 6.85
N ASN A 196 -19.67 -8.87 6.11
CA ASN A 196 -19.28 -7.47 6.18
C ASN A 196 -17.76 -7.26 6.04
N LEU A 197 -17.17 -7.88 5.01
CA LEU A 197 -15.72 -7.89 4.78
C LEU A 197 -15.13 -6.50 4.53
N SER A 198 -15.94 -5.53 4.11
CA SER A 198 -15.57 -4.12 4.01
C SER A 198 -15.08 -3.55 5.35
N LYS A 199 -15.72 -3.93 6.47
CA LYS A 199 -15.30 -3.50 7.82
C LYS A 199 -13.92 -4.05 8.17
N TYR A 200 -13.64 -5.31 7.84
CA TYR A 200 -12.34 -5.94 8.06
C TYR A 200 -11.25 -5.32 7.20
N HIS A 201 -11.58 -4.97 5.96
CA HIS A 201 -10.70 -4.23 5.07
C HIS A 201 -10.33 -2.85 5.65
N TYR A 202 -11.29 -2.08 6.18
CA TYR A 202 -10.97 -0.79 6.82
C TYR A 202 -10.13 -0.95 8.10
N ILE A 203 -10.37 -2.02 8.88
CA ILE A 203 -9.55 -2.32 10.05
C ILE A 203 -8.11 -2.66 9.66
N SER A 204 -7.90 -3.41 8.56
CA SER A 204 -6.55 -3.75 8.09
C SER A 204 -5.81 -2.52 7.58
N ILE A 205 -6.49 -1.60 6.88
CA ILE A 205 -5.95 -0.28 6.51
C ILE A 205 -5.52 0.48 7.77
N ALA A 206 -6.42 0.63 8.74
CA ALA A 206 -6.13 1.36 9.98
C ALA A 206 -4.93 0.74 10.73
N THR A 207 -4.83 -0.58 10.75
CA THR A 207 -3.71 -1.32 11.36
C THR A 207 -2.39 -1.05 10.65
N MET A 208 -2.38 -1.05 9.31
CA MET A 208 -1.19 -0.70 8.53
C MET A 208 -0.72 0.72 8.81
N TYR A 209 -1.64 1.68 8.80
CA TYR A 209 -1.30 3.07 9.03
C TYR A 209 -0.93 3.37 10.49
N LEU A 210 -1.47 2.63 11.46
CA LEU A 210 -0.98 2.65 12.83
C LEU A 210 0.48 2.26 12.91
N CYS A 211 0.90 1.22 12.17
CA CYS A 211 2.32 0.86 12.10
C CYS A 211 3.15 2.01 11.52
N PHE A 212 2.70 2.64 10.43
CA PHE A 212 3.42 3.77 9.82
C PHE A 212 3.56 4.94 10.79
N ILE A 213 2.48 5.29 11.48
CA ILE A 213 2.44 6.34 12.52
C ILE A 213 3.42 6.02 13.64
N ILE A 214 3.40 4.79 14.17
CA ILE A 214 4.37 4.35 15.20
C ILE A 214 5.80 4.46 14.67
N GLY A 215 6.04 4.13 13.40
CA GLY A 215 7.32 4.33 12.73
C GLY A 215 7.78 5.77 12.71
N PHE A 216 6.92 6.72 12.32
CA PHE A 216 7.25 8.14 12.32
C PHE A 216 7.43 8.74 13.73
N LEU A 217 6.73 8.21 14.73
CA LEU A 217 6.89 8.64 16.12
C LEU A 217 8.17 8.09 16.75
N SER A 218 8.53 6.85 16.41
CA SER A 218 9.68 6.14 16.98
C SER A 218 11.01 6.44 16.29
N MET A 219 10.96 6.94 15.04
CA MET A 219 12.17 7.19 14.27
C MET A 219 13.04 8.26 14.93
N ARG A 220 14.34 8.03 14.89
CA ARG A 220 15.37 9.05 15.18
C ARG A 220 16.11 9.32 13.88
N ARG A 221 16.79 10.48 13.78
CA ARG A 221 17.58 10.85 12.59
C ARG A 221 18.49 9.67 12.22
N LEU A 222 18.22 9.03 11.08
CA LEU A 222 19.13 8.04 10.55
C LEU A 222 20.38 8.80 10.08
N ARG A 223 21.52 8.58 10.74
CA ARG A 223 22.81 8.83 10.09
C ARG A 223 23.15 7.53 9.39
N LEU A 224 22.86 7.40 8.09
CA LEU A 224 23.43 6.32 7.32
C LEU A 224 24.94 6.57 7.19
N PRO A 225 25.81 5.57 7.41
CA PRO A 225 27.19 5.69 6.97
C PRO A 225 27.17 5.83 5.45
N MET A 226 27.76 6.91 4.93
CA MET A 226 27.91 7.09 3.49
C MET A 226 28.55 5.84 2.90
N ARG A 227 27.95 5.32 1.84
CA ARG A 227 28.51 4.22 1.05
C ARG A 227 29.89 4.68 0.58
N GLN A 228 30.95 4.08 1.12
CA GLN A 228 32.29 4.24 0.53
C GLN A 228 32.23 3.56 -0.83
N THR A 229 32.10 4.38 -1.88
CA THR A 229 32.38 3.98 -3.25
C THR A 229 33.88 3.69 -3.32
N ASN A 230 34.24 2.41 -3.37
CA ASN A 230 35.51 1.95 -3.93
C ASN A 230 35.29 1.63 -5.41
#